data_AF-W6AA16-F1
#
_entry.id   AF-W6AA16-F1
#
_cell.length_a   1.000
_cell.length_b   1.000
_cell.length_c   1.000
_cell.angle_alpha   90.00
_cell.angle_beta   90.00
_cell.angle_gamma   90.00
#
_symmetry.space_group_name_H-M   'P 1'
#
loop_
_entity.id
_entity.type
_entity.pdbx_description
1 polymer ?
#
loop_
_entity_poly.entity_id
_entity_poly.type
_entity_poly.pdbx_seq_one_letter_code
_entity_poly.pdbx_strand_id
1 'polypeptide(L)' 'MASNDKNFDELLKEIKENIDKLDSPQIAMDEAVEIFKKSLESITAAKSKLDVIKGEVKKVIADNKIIDFEN' A
#
# COMPACT_ATOMS: atom_id res chain seq x y z
N MET A 1 16.83 -6.10 -9.35
CA MET A 1 15.87 -5.11 -8.82
C MET A 1 14.66 -5.90 -8.34
N ALA A 2 14.38 -5.93 -7.04
CA ALA A 2 13.26 -6.71 -6.51
C ALA A 2 11.97 -5.93 -6.79
N SER A 3 11.22 -6.33 -7.81
CA SER A 3 9.87 -5.84 -8.06
C SER A 3 9.00 -6.22 -6.87
N ASN A 4 8.59 -5.23 -6.08
CA ASN A 4 7.72 -5.45 -4.93
C ASN A 4 6.29 -5.69 -5.45
N ASP A 5 6.01 -6.91 -5.90
CA ASP A 5 4.73 -7.34 -6.51
C ASP A 5 3.59 -7.50 -5.50
N LYS A 6 3.80 -7.12 -4.23
CA LYS A 6 2.81 -7.24 -3.15
C LYS A 6 1.54 -6.45 -3.46
N ASN A 7 0.38 -7.02 -3.21
CA ASN A 7 -0.91 -6.33 -3.34
C ASN A 7 -1.10 -5.30 -2.21
N PHE A 8 -2.18 -4.50 -2.29
CA PHE A 8 -2.42 -3.44 -1.30
C PHE A 8 -2.55 -3.97 0.13
N ASP A 9 -3.26 -5.08 0.33
CA ASP A 9 -3.49 -5.66 1.66
C ASP A 9 -2.21 -6.23 2.26
N GLU A 10 -1.37 -6.85 1.43
CA GLU A 10 -0.03 -7.34 1.83
C GLU A 10 0.88 -6.19 2.25
N LEU A 11 0.90 -5.09 1.50
CA LEU A 11 1.64 -3.89 1.86
C LEU A 11 1.11 -3.28 3.17
N LEU A 12 -0.22 -3.24 3.33
CA LEU A 12 -0.85 -2.71 4.55
C LEU A 12 -0.49 -3.55 5.78
N LYS A 13 -0.46 -4.89 5.62
CA LYS A 13 -0.05 -5.82 6.67
C LYS A 13 1.41 -5.60 7.06
N GLU A 14 2.31 -5.50 6.09
CA GLU A 14 3.73 -5.25 6.32
C GLU A 14 3.97 -3.91 7.03
N ILE A 15 3.26 -2.85 6.63
CA ILE A 15 3.33 -1.55 7.30
C ILE A 15 2.93 -1.67 8.78
N LYS A 16 1.83 -2.36 9.08
CA LYS A 16 1.38 -2.57 10.46
C LYS A 16 2.41 -3.35 11.28
N GLU A 17 2.90 -4.47 10.75
CA GLU A 17 3.91 -5.29 11.41
C GLU A 17 5.22 -4.52 11.66
N ASN A 18 5.60 -3.61 10.76
CA ASN A 18 6.78 -2.78 10.95
C ASN A 18 6.57 -1.69 12.00
N ILE A 19 5.39 -1.08 12.06
CA ILE A 19 5.03 -0.12 13.13
C ILE A 19 5.05 -0.82 14.49
N ASP A 20 4.46 -2.01 14.59
CA ASP A 20 4.45 -2.80 15.83
C ASP A 20 5.88 -3.12 16.31
N LYS A 21 6.82 -3.36 15.37
CA LYS A 21 8.24 -3.56 15.70
C LYS A 21 8.93 -2.27 16.15
N LEU A 22 8.59 -1.12 15.57
CA LEU A 22 9.13 0.17 15.98
C LEU A 22 8.68 0.58 17.39
N ASP A 23 7.48 0.18 17.79
CA ASP A 23 6.95 0.42 19.14
C ASP A 23 7.52 -0.54 20.20
N SER A 24 8.32 -1.53 19.78
CA SER A 24 8.95 -2.48 20.71
C SER A 24 10.04 -1.81 21.54
N PRO A 25 10.03 -1.95 22.89
CA PRO A 25 11.04 -1.34 23.77
C PRO A 25 12.44 -1.98 23.64
N GLN A 26 12.60 -3.04 22.85
CA GLN A 26 13.85 -3.79 22.69
C GLN A 26 14.54 -3.58 21.34
N ILE A 27 14.00 -2.71 20.48
CA ILE A 27 14.56 -2.48 19.15
C ILE A 27 15.86 -1.65 19.24
N ALA A 28 16.89 -2.10 18.53
CA ALA A 28 18.12 -1.33 18.40
C ALA A 28 17.91 -0.14 17.44
N MET A 29 18.59 0.98 17.67
CA MET A 29 18.45 2.19 16.83
C MET A 29 18.68 1.91 15.34
N ASP A 30 19.74 1.18 15.01
CA ASP A 30 20.06 0.86 13.60
C ASP A 30 18.97 0.00 12.96
N GLU A 31 18.38 -0.92 13.71
CA GLU A 31 17.26 -1.75 13.26
C GLU A 31 15.98 -0.91 13.07
N ALA A 32 15.72 0.03 13.97
CA ALA A 32 14.61 0.97 13.86
C ALA A 32 14.73 1.85 12.60
N VAL A 33 15.94 2.34 12.29
CA VAL A 33 16.19 3.12 11.08
C VAL A 33 15.91 2.30 9.82
N GLU A 34 16.35 1.05 9.77
CA GLU A 34 16.11 0.17 8.62
C GLU A 34 14.63 -0.20 8.46
N ILE A 35 13.92 -0.49 9.57
CA ILE A 35 12.47 -0.75 9.55
C ILE A 35 11.71 0.50 9.09
N PHE A 36 12.12 1.68 9.53
CA PHE A 36 11.50 2.93 9.10
C PHE A 36 11.65 3.16 7.58
N LYS A 37 12.86 2.98 7.03
CA LYS A 37 13.09 3.11 5.57
C LYS A 37 12.21 2.14 4.77
N LYS A 38 12.18 0.86 5.18
CA LYS A 38 11.33 -0.16 4.53
C LYS A 38 9.85 0.18 4.62
N SER A 39 9.42 0.75 5.75
CA SER A 39 8.03 1.19 5.94
C SER A 39 7.68 2.34 4.99
N LEU A 40 8.58 3.31 4.79
CA LEU A 40 8.38 4.39 3.83
C LEU A 40 8.25 3.88 2.39
N GLU A 41 9.08 2.91 2.00
CA GLU A 41 8.98 2.26 0.68
C GLU A 41 7.62 1.57 0.50
N SER A 42 7.17 0.84 1.52
CA SER A 42 5.89 0.12 1.52
C SER A 42 4.69 1.09 1.46
N ILE A 43 4.74 2.19 2.22
CA ILE A 43 3.72 3.25 2.19
C ILE A 43 3.64 3.87 0.79
N THR A 44 4.79 4.14 0.18
CA THR A 44 4.87 4.73 -1.16
C THR A 44 4.27 3.78 -2.21
N ALA A 45 4.59 2.50 -2.14
CA ALA A 45 4.01 1.48 -3.01
C ALA A 45 2.49 1.35 -2.83
N ALA A 46 2.01 1.34 -1.58
CA ALA A 46 0.58 1.25 -1.27
C ALA A 46 -0.19 2.47 -1.81
N LYS A 47 0.38 3.67 -1.66
CA LYS A 47 -0.20 4.91 -2.20
C LYS A 47 -0.30 4.86 -3.73
N SER A 48 0.75 4.41 -4.41
CA SER A 48 0.75 4.24 -5.86
C SER A 48 -0.36 3.28 -6.32
N LYS A 49 -0.54 2.15 -5.63
CA LYS A 49 -1.61 1.18 -5.95
C LYS A 49 -3.01 1.79 -5.74
N LEU A 50 -3.22 2.55 -4.67
CA LEU A 50 -4.48 3.27 -4.45
C LEU A 50 -4.76 4.30 -5.54
N ASP A 51 -3.74 5.03 -6.00
CA ASP A 51 -3.88 6.01 -7.07
C ASP A 51 -4.25 5.35 -8.41
N VAL A 52 -3.70 4.16 -8.71
CA VAL A 52 -4.08 3.35 -9.87
C VAL A 52 -5.55 2.91 -9.78
N ILE A 53 -5.96 2.30 -8.66
CA ILE A 53 -7.35 1.86 -8.44
C ILE A 53 -8.31 3.04 -8.56
N LYS A 54 -7.95 4.20 -7.99
CA LYS A 54 -8.75 5.43 -8.11
C LYS A 54 -8.87 5.90 -9.57
N GLY A 55 -7.80 5.79 -10.34
CA GLY A 55 -7.79 6.08 -11.78
C GLY A 55 -8.72 5.16 -12.56
N GLU A 56 -8.67 3.86 -12.27
CA GLU A 56 -9.54 2.84 -12.88
C GLU A 56 -11.01 3.09 -12.54
N VAL A 57 -11.34 3.35 -11.27
CA VAL A 57 -12.71 3.69 -10.84
C VAL A 57 -13.21 4.94 -11.55
N LYS A 58 -12.40 6.00 -11.62
CA LYS A 58 -12.76 7.22 -12.34
C LYS A 58 -13.00 6.97 -13.83
N LYS A 59 -12.17 6.12 -14.45
CA LYS A 59 -12.32 5.73 -15.85
C LYS A 59 -13.62 4.95 -16.05
N VAL A 60 -13.93 3.97 -15.20
CA VAL A 60 -15.21 3.24 -15.25
C VAL A 60 -16.41 4.18 -15.12
N ILE A 61 -16.35 5.16 -14.21
CA ILE A 61 -17.41 6.17 -14.04
C ILE A 61 -17.53 7.07 -15.29
N ALA A 62 -16.40 7.47 -15.89
CA ALA A 62 -16.39 8.33 -17.07
C ALA A 62 -16.80 7.60 -18.36
N ASP A 63 -16.42 6.32 -18.50
CA ASP A 63 -16.73 5.46 -19.63
C ASP A 63 -18.17 4.92 -19.53
N ASN A 64 -18.74 4.87 -18.31
CA ASN A 64 -20.17 4.64 -18.11
C ASN A 64 -21.00 5.89 -18.49
N LYS A 65 -21.32 5.96 -19.78
CA LYS A 65 -22.74 5.83 -20.15
C LYS A 65 -23.30 4.70 -19.29
N ILE A 66 -24.16 5.02 -18.32
CA ILE A 66 -24.84 4.05 -17.45
C ILE A 66 -25.37 2.92 -18.34
N ILE A 67 -24.69 1.79 -18.39
CA ILE A 67 -25.31 0.57 -18.89
C ILE A 67 -26.23 0.20 -17.74
N ASP A 68 -27.52 0.47 -17.92
CA ASP A 68 -28.55 -0.08 -17.05
C ASP A 68 -28.24 -1.56 -16.90
N PHE A 69 -27.89 -1.97 -15.68
CA PHE A 69 -27.87 -3.38 -15.33
C PHE A 69 -29.35 -3.82 -15.34
N GLU A 70 -29.90 -4.05 -16.53
CA GLU A 70 -31.17 -4.74 -16.67
C GLU A 70 -31.02 -6.16 -16.08
N ASN A 71 -31.99 -6.51 -15.24
CA ASN A 71 -32.01 -7.67 -14.33
C ASN A 71 -31.65 -9.01 -14.95
#